data_AF-A0A1V6R3V4-F1
#
_entry.id   AF-A0A1V6R3V4-F1
#
_cell.length_a   1.000
_cell.length_b   1.000
_cell.length_c   1.000
_cell.angle_alpha   90.00
_cell.angle_beta   90.00
_cell.angle_gamma   90.00
#
_symmetry.space_group_name_H-M   'P 1'
#
loop_
_entity.id
_entity.type
_entity.pdbx_description
1 polymer ?
#
loop_
_entity_poly.entity_id
_entity_poly.type
_entity_poly.pdbx_seq_one_letter_code
_entity_poly.pdbx_strand_id
1 'polypeptide(L)'
;MTAITLPTHQHYGSTVQLLSPRTTGGKQPTTPMNNIPSMWSSLNEELPYYMTLSCSPEVVLYALCGSFWEPEVPCNLVSPWLHTPFNEILKGRGIEIDRDHEILALIGAIRRPNIGALWMGAVAGGLAPKIIQKAMQGQPPVDALAFPWTGCLQSFMNTAGSGPYTHGNPEYISSSDVWRLLHLPQTEDDDLLFNRRPQAPWAPCGKSLPKDCALRVTSHLKCARHEYRYHHWNWDMEEGPTIQDQEISTTDLSTVIEDPSDVIDIRERRRVPERELDQEASEEATWYIFLWLSINGEGRPSETIYQDE
;
A
#
# COMPACT_ATOMS: atom_id res chain seq x y z
N MET A 1 17.93 9.02 4.77
CA MET A 1 16.66 8.26 4.91
C MET A 1 16.51 7.50 6.21
N THR A 2 17.49 6.76 6.74
CA THR A 2 17.34 6.06 8.05
C THR A 2 16.94 6.96 9.21
N ALA A 3 17.43 8.20 9.25
CA ALA A 3 16.99 9.17 10.26
C ALA A 3 15.48 9.49 10.19
N ILE A 4 14.91 9.48 8.99
CA ILE A 4 13.48 9.75 8.73
C ILE A 4 12.60 8.62 9.29
N THR A 5 13.12 7.39 9.41
CA THR A 5 12.36 6.25 9.95
C THR A 5 12.46 6.11 11.46
N LEU A 6 13.27 6.92 12.15
CA LEU A 6 13.45 6.85 13.61
C LEU A 6 12.14 7.03 14.40
N PRO A 7 11.24 7.97 14.05
CA PRO A 7 9.94 8.07 14.72
C PRO A 7 9.13 6.77 14.61
N THR A 8 9.19 6.10 13.45
CA THR A 8 8.56 4.79 13.24
C THR A 8 9.16 3.70 14.11
N HIS A 9 10.48 3.68 14.28
CA HIS A 9 11.12 2.75 15.22
C HIS A 9 10.62 2.94 16.65
N GLN A 10 10.57 4.20 17.11
CA GLN A 10 10.09 4.54 18.45
C GLN A 10 8.62 4.13 18.64
N HIS A 11 7.76 4.47 17.68
CA HIS A 11 6.32 4.19 17.76
C HIS A 11 6.02 2.68 17.84
N TYR A 12 6.74 1.85 17.07
CA TYR A 12 6.51 0.39 17.03
C TYR A 12 7.46 -0.42 17.93
N GLY A 13 8.25 0.24 18.76
CA GLY A 13 9.18 -0.37 19.70
C GLY A 13 10.23 -1.27 19.03
N SER A 14 10.72 -0.89 17.85
CA SER A 14 11.78 -1.64 17.15
C SER A 14 13.16 -1.04 17.41
N THR A 15 14.17 -1.91 17.54
CA THR A 15 15.55 -1.48 17.73
C THR A 15 16.09 -0.84 16.47
N VAL A 16 16.66 0.36 16.59
CA VAL A 16 17.39 1.01 15.50
C VAL A 16 18.74 0.33 15.36
N GLN A 17 19.00 -0.23 14.18
CA GLN A 17 20.33 -0.68 13.79
C GLN A 17 21.00 0.45 13.03
N LEU A 18 22.12 0.93 13.54
CA LEU A 18 22.97 1.85 12.80
C LEU A 18 24.10 1.03 12.20
N LEU A 19 24.30 1.13 10.89
CA LEU A 19 25.47 0.56 10.23
C LEU A 19 26.71 1.10 10.96
N SER A 20 27.46 0.19 11.60
CA SER A 20 28.74 0.56 12.20
C SER A 20 29.61 1.15 11.09
N PRO A 21 30.28 2.29 11.31
CA PRO A 21 31.19 2.84 10.32
C PRO A 21 32.23 1.75 10.02
N ARG A 22 32.18 1.20 8.80
CA ARG A 22 33.17 0.22 8.38
C ARG A 22 34.52 0.92 8.44
N THR A 23 35.41 0.43 9.30
CA THR A 23 36.85 0.74 9.26
C THR A 23 37.46 0.07 8.03
N THR A 24 36.93 0.33 6.84
CA THR A 24 37.72 0.19 5.63
C THR A 24 38.60 1.43 5.57
N GLY A 25 39.91 1.26 5.40
CA GLY A 25 40.83 2.34 5.02
C GLY A 25 40.50 2.88 3.63
N GLY A 26 39.27 3.38 3.47
CA GLY A 26 38.72 3.88 2.24
C GLY A 26 39.39 5.19 1.93
N LYS A 27 40.13 5.22 0.82
CA LYS A 27 40.51 6.47 0.18
C LYS A 27 39.24 7.33 0.10
N GLN A 28 39.35 8.55 0.63
CA GLN A 28 38.35 9.59 0.48
C GLN A 28 37.86 9.57 -0.98
N PRO A 29 36.55 9.58 -1.26
CA PRO A 29 36.07 9.71 -2.62
C PRO A 29 36.68 11.00 -3.18
N THR A 30 37.67 10.89 -4.07
CA THR A 30 38.28 12.01 -4.80
C THR A 30 37.35 12.52 -5.90
N THR A 31 36.05 12.30 -5.75
CA THR A 31 35.04 12.90 -6.61
C THR A 31 34.85 14.34 -6.15
N PRO A 32 35.14 15.34 -6.99
CA PRO A 32 34.87 16.74 -6.67
C PRO A 32 33.40 16.88 -6.30
N MET A 33 33.09 17.74 -5.33
CA MET A 33 31.72 18.05 -4.88
C MET A 33 30.79 18.56 -6.00
N ASN A 34 31.35 18.81 -7.19
CA ASN A 34 30.62 19.18 -8.40
C ASN A 34 30.00 17.98 -9.16
N ASN A 35 30.31 16.74 -8.77
CA ASN A 35 29.74 15.52 -9.34
C ASN A 35 28.85 14.80 -8.32
N ILE A 36 27.98 15.54 -7.63
CA ILE A 36 26.88 14.91 -6.87
C ILE A 36 26.02 14.18 -7.92
N PRO A 37 25.87 12.84 -7.83
CA PRO A 37 24.98 12.12 -8.74
C PRO A 37 23.60 12.77 -8.70
N SER A 38 22.95 12.95 -9.86
CA SER A 38 21.63 13.61 -9.98
C SER A 38 20.63 13.11 -8.92
N MET A 39 20.67 11.82 -8.62
CA MET A 39 19.91 11.15 -7.57
C MET A 39 20.00 11.80 -6.18
N TRP A 40 21.18 12.27 -5.76
CA TRP A 40 21.38 12.92 -4.46
C TRP A 40 20.82 14.35 -4.43
N SER A 41 20.86 15.06 -5.56
CA SER A 41 20.24 16.38 -5.68
C SER A 41 18.71 16.25 -5.58
N SER A 42 18.11 15.29 -6.29
CA SER A 42 16.66 15.01 -6.20
C SER A 42 16.25 14.60 -4.79
N LEU A 43 17.00 13.73 -4.12
CA LEU A 43 16.69 13.31 -2.75
C LEU A 43 16.76 14.48 -1.74
N ASN A 44 17.66 15.43 -1.94
CA ASN A 44 17.74 16.64 -1.11
C ASN A 44 16.53 17.55 -1.32
N GLU A 45 16.03 17.67 -2.55
CA GLU A 45 14.81 18.41 -2.87
C GLU A 45 13.56 17.75 -2.26
N GLU A 46 13.54 16.42 -2.17
CA GLU A 46 12.45 15.63 -1.55
C GLU A 46 12.57 15.50 -0.02
N LEU A 47 13.65 15.99 0.58
CA LEU A 47 13.87 15.85 2.03
C LEU A 47 12.76 16.48 2.87
N PRO A 48 12.24 17.70 2.58
CA PRO A 48 11.11 18.26 3.31
C PRO A 48 9.87 17.37 3.28
N TYR A 49 9.56 16.80 2.12
CA TYR A 49 8.45 15.86 1.95
C TYR A 49 8.60 14.62 2.86
N TYR A 50 9.78 14.00 2.85
CA TYR A 50 10.04 12.83 3.70
C TYR A 50 10.07 13.18 5.19
N MET A 51 10.56 14.37 5.56
CA MET A 51 10.48 14.86 6.94
C MET A 51 9.03 15.02 7.40
N THR A 52 8.15 15.58 6.57
CA THR A 52 6.71 15.69 6.90
C THR A 52 6.07 14.32 7.05
N LEU A 53 6.37 13.34 6.17
CA LEU A 53 5.89 11.97 6.33
C LEU A 53 6.32 11.35 7.66
N SER A 54 7.54 11.63 8.13
CA SER A 54 8.04 11.10 9.42
C SER A 54 7.25 11.57 10.65
N CYS A 55 6.49 12.65 10.53
CA CYS A 55 5.57 13.10 11.58
C CYS A 55 4.41 12.12 11.81
N SER A 56 4.14 11.21 10.85
CA SER A 56 3.19 10.11 11.01
C SER A 56 3.88 8.75 10.86
N PRO A 57 4.36 8.18 11.98
CA PRO A 57 4.93 6.83 12.04
C PRO A 57 4.08 5.75 11.38
N GLU A 58 2.75 5.85 11.52
CA GLU A 58 1.79 4.90 10.96
C GLU A 58 1.72 4.99 9.44
N VAL A 59 1.59 6.20 8.89
CA VAL A 59 1.57 6.42 7.43
C VAL A 59 2.85 5.89 6.79
N VAL A 60 4.02 6.13 7.40
CA VAL A 60 5.29 5.58 6.91
C VAL A 60 5.26 4.06 6.90
N LEU A 61 4.88 3.42 8.01
CA LEU A 61 4.87 1.96 8.08
C LEU A 61 3.84 1.34 7.13
N TYR A 62 2.66 1.95 7.02
CA TYR A 62 1.55 1.41 6.23
C TYR A 62 1.84 1.57 4.74
N ALA A 63 2.44 2.69 4.33
CA ALA A 63 2.91 2.88 2.96
C ALA A 63 3.98 1.86 2.57
N LEU A 64 4.93 1.56 3.46
CA LEU A 64 5.91 0.49 3.24
C LEU A 64 5.22 -0.88 3.13
N CYS A 65 4.26 -1.19 4.01
CA CYS A 65 3.49 -2.44 3.91
C CYS A 65 2.66 -2.52 2.60
N GLY A 66 2.15 -1.40 2.11
CA GLY A 66 1.38 -1.28 0.87
C GLY A 66 2.18 -1.61 -0.39
N SER A 67 3.51 -1.69 -0.33
CA SER A 67 4.31 -2.26 -1.42
C SER A 67 4.02 -3.74 -1.68
N PHE A 68 3.45 -4.47 -0.71
CA PHE A 68 3.05 -5.88 -0.91
C PHE A 68 1.60 -6.05 -1.36
N TRP A 69 0.86 -4.95 -1.52
CA TRP A 69 -0.50 -4.96 -2.06
C TRP A 69 -0.52 -4.69 -3.57
N GLU A 70 -1.50 -5.27 -4.27
CA GLU A 70 -1.69 -5.15 -5.74
C GLU A 70 -3.19 -5.01 -6.08
N PRO A 71 -3.61 -3.96 -6.80
CA PRO A 71 -5.00 -3.72 -7.17
C PRO A 71 -5.75 -4.87 -7.85
N GLU A 72 -5.06 -5.68 -8.67
CA GLU A 72 -5.67 -6.75 -9.46
C GLU A 72 -5.82 -8.07 -8.70
N VAL A 73 -5.27 -8.14 -7.48
CA VAL A 73 -5.32 -9.35 -6.64
C VAL A 73 -6.54 -9.26 -5.72
N PRO A 74 -7.56 -10.12 -5.88
CA PRO A 74 -8.68 -10.19 -4.96
C PRO A 74 -8.28 -10.87 -3.65
N CYS A 75 -9.10 -10.69 -2.61
CA CYS A 75 -8.84 -11.19 -1.26
C CYS A 75 -8.60 -12.70 -1.18
N ASN A 76 -9.18 -13.50 -2.08
CA ASN A 76 -9.03 -14.95 -2.12
C ASN A 76 -7.75 -15.42 -2.85
N LEU A 77 -6.95 -14.51 -3.41
CA LEU A 77 -5.69 -14.81 -4.13
C LEU A 77 -4.47 -14.13 -3.48
N VAL A 78 -4.56 -13.79 -2.19
CA VAL A 78 -3.50 -13.09 -1.48
C VAL A 78 -2.32 -14.01 -1.16
N SER A 79 -2.56 -15.24 -0.71
CA SER A 79 -1.49 -16.21 -0.46
C SER A 79 -0.59 -16.46 -1.67
N PRO A 80 -1.11 -16.79 -2.89
CA PRO A 80 -0.24 -16.98 -4.06
C PRO A 80 0.53 -15.72 -4.44
N TRP A 81 -0.07 -14.53 -4.24
CA TRP A 81 0.59 -13.26 -4.49
C TRP A 81 1.77 -13.00 -3.53
N LEU A 82 1.56 -13.25 -2.24
CA LEU A 82 2.58 -13.03 -1.20
C LEU A 82 3.61 -14.15 -1.12
N HIS A 83 3.41 -15.26 -1.84
CA HIS A 83 4.30 -16.41 -1.79
C HIS A 83 5.74 -16.07 -2.21
N THR A 84 5.92 -15.36 -3.32
CA THR A 84 7.26 -15.00 -3.80
C THR A 84 8.04 -14.12 -2.81
N PRO A 85 7.52 -12.96 -2.32
CA PRO A 85 8.27 -12.12 -1.39
C PRO A 85 8.54 -12.79 -0.05
N PHE A 86 7.63 -13.61 0.49
CA PHE A 86 7.78 -14.10 1.87
C PHE A 86 8.18 -15.56 2.01
N ASN A 87 7.92 -16.42 1.03
CA ASN A 87 8.32 -17.82 1.09
C ASN A 87 9.57 -18.09 0.25
N GLU A 88 9.69 -17.51 -0.94
CA GLU A 88 10.84 -17.78 -1.82
C GLU A 88 12.06 -16.91 -1.51
N ILE A 89 11.85 -15.64 -1.13
CA ILE A 89 12.94 -14.73 -0.79
C ILE A 89 13.35 -14.92 0.67
N LEU A 90 12.44 -14.74 1.63
CA LEU A 90 12.78 -14.79 3.06
C LEU A 90 13.01 -16.20 3.61
N LYS A 91 12.22 -17.20 3.21
CA LYS A 91 12.34 -18.57 3.74
C LYS A 91 13.17 -19.48 2.82
N GLY A 92 13.26 -19.17 1.53
CA GLY A 92 13.77 -20.08 0.50
C GLY A 92 15.29 -20.16 0.37
N ARG A 93 16.06 -19.31 1.08
CA ARG A 93 17.47 -19.07 0.71
C ARG A 93 18.53 -19.52 1.70
N GLY A 94 18.27 -19.61 3.01
CA GLY A 94 19.35 -19.87 3.97
C GLY A 94 20.54 -18.89 3.83
N ILE A 95 20.30 -17.73 3.19
CA ILE A 95 21.27 -16.64 3.02
C ILE A 95 21.22 -15.79 4.30
N GLU A 96 22.26 -15.00 4.53
CA GLU A 96 22.30 -13.97 5.58
C GLU A 96 21.02 -13.11 5.53
N ILE A 97 20.29 -13.05 6.66
CA ILE A 97 19.03 -12.30 6.85
C ILE A 97 19.10 -10.88 6.28
N ASP A 98 20.27 -10.24 6.37
CA ASP A 98 20.49 -8.88 5.87
C ASP A 98 20.31 -8.76 4.35
N ARG A 99 20.76 -9.76 3.56
CA ARG A 99 20.61 -9.73 2.09
C ARG A 99 19.17 -9.92 1.65
N ASP A 100 18.39 -10.72 2.38
CA ASP A 100 16.99 -10.95 2.03
C ASP A 100 16.15 -9.68 2.29
N HIS A 101 16.46 -8.93 3.35
CA HIS A 101 15.87 -7.61 3.59
C HIS A 101 16.28 -6.57 2.52
N GLU A 102 17.53 -6.56 2.05
CA GLU A 102 17.96 -5.70 0.94
C GLU A 102 17.19 -5.99 -0.35
N ILE A 103 16.99 -7.27 -0.69
CA ILE A 103 16.18 -7.67 -1.85
C ILE A 103 14.73 -7.18 -1.70
N LEU A 104 14.15 -7.32 -0.51
CA LEU A 104 12.80 -6.80 -0.25
C LEU A 104 12.73 -5.27 -0.34
N ALA A 105 13.78 -4.55 0.09
CA ALA A 105 13.87 -3.10 -0.08
C ALA A 105 13.82 -2.71 -1.55
N LEU A 106 14.58 -3.42 -2.40
CA LEU A 106 14.60 -3.20 -3.85
C LEU A 106 13.23 -3.52 -4.47
N ILE A 107 12.60 -4.63 -4.11
CA ILE A 107 11.24 -4.97 -4.57
C ILE A 107 10.26 -3.86 -4.14
N GLY A 108 10.33 -3.42 -2.88
CA GLY A 108 9.48 -2.38 -2.34
C GLY A 108 9.65 -1.05 -3.08
N ALA A 109 10.89 -0.66 -3.36
CA ALA A 109 11.23 0.54 -4.11
C ALA A 109 10.81 0.47 -5.58
N ILE A 110 10.98 -0.68 -6.25
CA ILE A 110 10.51 -0.88 -7.63
C ILE A 110 8.98 -0.81 -7.71
N ARG A 111 8.29 -1.42 -6.75
CA ARG A 111 6.81 -1.43 -6.73
C ARG A 111 6.22 -0.08 -6.34
N ARG A 112 6.94 0.73 -5.56
CA ARG A 112 6.50 2.03 -5.05
C ARG A 112 7.66 3.04 -5.08
N PRO A 113 8.01 3.58 -6.26
CA PRO A 113 9.17 4.46 -6.41
C PRO A 113 9.11 5.72 -5.54
N ASN A 114 7.93 6.31 -5.38
CA ASN A 114 7.69 7.53 -4.56
C ASN A 114 8.15 7.39 -3.10
N ILE A 115 8.20 6.15 -2.58
CA ILE A 115 8.66 5.83 -1.22
C ILE A 115 9.87 4.88 -1.22
N GLY A 116 10.54 4.71 -2.36
CA GLY A 116 11.70 3.81 -2.48
C GLY A 116 12.85 4.24 -1.56
N ALA A 117 13.08 5.54 -1.43
CA ALA A 117 14.07 6.09 -0.50
C ALA A 117 13.73 5.74 0.97
N LEU A 118 12.44 5.68 1.34
CA LEU A 118 12.00 5.21 2.67
C LEU A 118 12.28 3.73 2.86
N TRP A 119 12.08 2.89 1.84
CA TRP A 119 12.44 1.47 1.90
C TRP A 119 13.92 1.26 2.21
N MET A 120 14.80 1.98 1.52
CA MET A 120 16.25 1.91 1.77
C MET A 120 16.60 2.38 3.19
N GLY A 121 15.98 3.47 3.65
CA GLY A 121 16.17 3.97 5.02
C GLY A 121 15.68 2.99 6.08
N ALA A 122 14.51 2.40 5.87
CA ALA A 122 13.86 1.46 6.77
C ALA A 122 14.67 0.17 6.93
N VAL A 123 15.15 -0.40 5.82
CA VAL A 123 15.99 -1.61 5.87
C VAL A 123 17.33 -1.31 6.52
N ALA A 124 18.01 -0.22 6.12
CA ALA A 124 19.28 0.17 6.74
C ALA A 124 19.15 0.49 8.24
N GLY A 125 17.96 0.91 8.70
CA GLY A 125 17.63 1.15 10.11
C GLY A 125 17.20 -0.08 10.89
N GLY A 126 16.99 -1.23 10.25
CA GLY A 126 16.51 -2.46 10.89
C GLY A 126 14.99 -2.54 11.07
N LEU A 127 14.19 -1.76 10.34
CA LEU A 127 12.72 -1.77 10.41
C LEU A 127 12.07 -2.92 9.62
N ALA A 128 12.82 -3.56 8.71
CA ALA A 128 12.32 -4.59 7.80
C ALA A 128 11.48 -5.68 8.49
N PRO A 129 11.90 -6.28 9.64
CA PRO A 129 11.12 -7.32 10.30
C PRO A 129 9.72 -6.87 10.71
N LYS A 130 9.56 -5.60 11.11
CA LYS A 130 8.25 -5.04 11.50
C LYS A 130 7.33 -4.87 10.29
N ILE A 131 7.87 -4.41 9.17
CA ILE A 131 7.12 -4.26 7.91
C ILE A 131 6.65 -5.64 7.44
N ILE A 132 7.57 -6.61 7.40
CA ILE A 132 7.30 -7.99 6.99
C ILE A 132 6.25 -8.63 7.89
N GLN A 133 6.38 -8.50 9.22
CA GLN A 133 5.41 -9.03 10.18
C GLN A 133 3.99 -8.55 9.88
N LYS A 134 3.81 -7.26 9.55
CA LYS A 134 2.49 -6.69 9.28
C LYS A 134 1.95 -7.05 7.89
N ALA A 135 2.83 -7.23 6.90
CA ALA A 135 2.40 -7.52 5.54
C ALA A 135 2.16 -9.02 5.28
N MET A 136 2.90 -9.92 5.95
CA MET A 136 2.90 -11.35 5.59
C MET A 136 1.57 -12.06 5.77
N GLN A 137 0.72 -11.59 6.68
CA GLN A 137 -0.57 -12.20 6.99
C GLN A 137 -1.67 -11.83 5.99
N GLY A 138 -1.34 -11.17 4.88
CA GLY A 138 -2.35 -10.72 3.92
C GLY A 138 -3.19 -9.55 4.44
N GLN A 139 -2.78 -8.87 5.50
CA GLN A 139 -3.47 -7.70 6.03
C GLN A 139 -2.50 -6.52 6.21
N PRO A 140 -1.86 -6.06 5.11
CA PRO A 140 -1.09 -4.84 5.22
C PRO A 140 -2.03 -3.73 5.74
N PRO A 141 -1.65 -3.04 6.82
CA PRO A 141 -2.49 -2.01 7.41
C PRO A 141 -2.75 -0.89 6.39
N VAL A 142 -3.96 -0.34 6.45
CA VAL A 142 -4.42 0.70 5.53
C VAL A 142 -4.63 2.01 6.26
N ASP A 143 -4.22 3.10 5.63
CA ASP A 143 -4.57 4.45 6.05
C ASP A 143 -5.27 5.18 4.91
N ALA A 144 -6.45 5.73 5.20
CA ALA A 144 -7.29 6.40 4.20
C ALA A 144 -6.66 7.69 3.64
N LEU A 145 -5.76 8.31 4.40
CA LEU A 145 -5.09 9.56 4.10
C LEU A 145 -3.68 9.34 3.54
N ALA A 146 -3.09 8.15 3.71
CA ALA A 146 -1.73 7.88 3.28
C ALA A 146 -1.55 7.88 1.76
N PHE A 147 -2.56 7.46 0.98
CA PHE A 147 -2.47 7.48 -0.48
C PHE A 147 -2.26 8.90 -1.03
N PRO A 148 -3.11 9.90 -0.70
CA PRO A 148 -2.87 11.28 -1.10
C PRO A 148 -1.45 11.76 -0.79
N TRP A 149 -0.91 11.38 0.37
CA TRP A 149 0.40 11.79 0.86
C TRP A 149 1.56 11.14 0.13
N THR A 150 1.44 9.85 -0.12
CA THR A 150 2.58 9.06 -0.63
C THR A 150 2.54 8.90 -2.15
N GLY A 151 1.42 9.28 -2.79
CA GLY A 151 1.08 8.85 -4.15
C GLY A 151 0.95 7.32 -4.30
N CYS A 152 1.02 6.56 -3.20
CA CYS A 152 1.01 5.10 -3.21
C CYS A 152 -0.37 4.60 -2.81
N LEU A 153 -1.09 4.01 -3.76
CA LEU A 153 -2.36 3.35 -3.49
C LEU A 153 -2.18 2.27 -2.42
N GLN A 154 -3.07 2.22 -1.43
CA GLN A 154 -2.97 1.27 -0.31
C GLN A 154 -4.09 0.23 -0.29
N SER A 155 -5.20 0.47 -0.97
CA SER A 155 -6.38 -0.38 -0.96
C SER A 155 -7.20 -0.21 -2.24
N PHE A 156 -8.03 -1.21 -2.56
CA PHE A 156 -9.02 -1.12 -3.63
C PHE A 156 -9.99 0.06 -3.45
N MET A 157 -10.15 0.56 -2.23
CA MET A 157 -10.97 1.75 -1.90
C MET A 157 -10.32 3.07 -2.35
N ASN A 158 -9.02 3.08 -2.65
CA ASN A 158 -8.34 4.27 -3.16
C ASN A 158 -8.56 4.49 -4.67
N THR A 159 -9.11 3.51 -5.39
CA THR A 159 -9.39 3.63 -6.83
C THR A 159 -10.89 3.74 -7.09
N ALA A 160 -11.27 4.47 -8.15
CA ALA A 160 -12.65 4.61 -8.57
C ALA A 160 -13.19 3.39 -9.35
N GLY A 161 -12.31 2.45 -9.72
CA GLY A 161 -12.57 1.45 -10.75
C GLY A 161 -12.50 2.04 -12.16
N SER A 162 -12.82 1.24 -13.18
CA SER A 162 -12.80 1.65 -14.58
C SER A 162 -14.10 1.29 -15.30
N GLY A 163 -14.43 2.05 -16.35
CA GLY A 163 -15.67 1.85 -17.14
C GLY A 163 -16.96 2.06 -16.33
N PRO A 164 -18.13 1.69 -16.88
CA PRO A 164 -19.40 1.74 -16.15
C PRO A 164 -19.43 0.76 -14.96
N TYR A 165 -20.28 0.98 -13.96
CA TYR A 165 -20.41 0.07 -12.81
C TYR A 165 -20.85 -1.36 -13.19
N THR A 166 -21.63 -1.51 -14.26
CA THR A 166 -22.05 -2.80 -14.80
C THR A 166 -21.18 -3.21 -16.00
N HIS A 167 -19.85 -3.09 -15.85
CA HIS A 167 -18.90 -3.37 -16.92
C HIS A 167 -18.93 -4.84 -17.36
N GLY A 168 -18.91 -5.10 -18.67
CA GLY A 168 -18.84 -6.44 -19.27
C GLY A 168 -20.16 -7.21 -19.32
N ASN A 169 -21.01 -7.09 -18.29
CA ASN A 169 -22.38 -7.60 -18.30
C ASN A 169 -23.31 -6.60 -17.58
N PRO A 170 -24.31 -6.01 -18.26
CA PRO A 170 -25.24 -5.04 -17.66
C PRO A 170 -26.07 -5.63 -16.50
N GLU A 171 -26.12 -6.96 -16.38
CA GLU A 171 -26.85 -7.65 -15.31
C GLU A 171 -26.10 -7.71 -13.99
N TYR A 172 -24.80 -7.41 -13.95
CA TYR A 172 -23.98 -7.60 -12.74
C TYR A 172 -23.14 -6.38 -12.41
N ILE A 173 -22.90 -6.18 -11.12
CA ILE A 173 -21.93 -5.23 -10.57
C ILE A 173 -20.86 -6.00 -9.79
N SER A 174 -19.60 -5.56 -9.84
CA SER A 174 -18.53 -6.21 -9.07
C SER A 174 -18.69 -5.96 -7.57
N SER A 175 -18.38 -6.94 -6.72
CA SER A 175 -18.42 -6.75 -5.26
C SER A 175 -17.56 -5.55 -4.83
N SER A 176 -16.43 -5.34 -5.50
CA SER A 176 -15.54 -4.20 -5.23
C SER A 176 -16.22 -2.86 -5.47
N ASP A 177 -17.06 -2.75 -6.50
CA ASP A 177 -17.81 -1.55 -6.81
C ASP A 177 -19.02 -1.36 -5.90
N VAL A 178 -19.72 -2.45 -5.54
CA VAL A 178 -20.75 -2.43 -4.50
C VAL A 178 -20.18 -1.79 -3.23
N TRP A 179 -19.01 -2.23 -2.79
CA TRP A 179 -18.43 -1.79 -1.52
C TRP A 179 -17.88 -0.36 -1.58
N ARG A 180 -17.32 0.07 -2.72
CA ARG A 180 -16.99 1.48 -2.95
C ARG A 180 -18.22 2.37 -2.84
N LEU A 181 -19.34 1.96 -3.46
CA LEU A 181 -20.59 2.72 -3.46
C LEU A 181 -21.25 2.78 -2.08
N LEU A 182 -21.19 1.68 -1.30
CA LEU A 182 -21.66 1.65 0.08
C LEU A 182 -20.92 2.64 0.99
N HIS A 183 -19.64 2.87 0.73
CA HIS A 183 -18.81 3.79 1.50
C HIS A 183 -18.81 5.24 0.96
N LEU A 184 -19.68 5.63 0.04
CA LEU A 184 -19.75 7.04 -0.35
C LEU A 184 -20.21 7.91 0.83
N PRO A 185 -19.86 9.22 0.88
CA PRO A 185 -20.50 10.14 1.83
C PRO A 185 -21.97 10.32 1.47
N GLN A 186 -22.87 10.42 2.44
CA GLN A 186 -24.26 10.81 2.19
C GLN A 186 -24.39 12.32 2.10
N THR A 187 -25.43 12.76 1.40
CA THR A 187 -25.86 14.16 1.39
C THR A 187 -26.92 14.43 2.48
N GLU A 188 -27.58 13.39 2.99
CA GLU A 188 -28.58 13.45 4.06
C GLU A 188 -28.17 12.49 5.19
N ASP A 189 -28.37 12.92 6.43
CA ASP A 189 -27.99 12.18 7.64
C ASP A 189 -29.11 11.18 8.00
N ASP A 190 -28.91 9.90 7.67
CA ASP A 190 -29.91 8.83 7.86
C ASP A 190 -29.43 7.71 8.81
N ASP A 191 -28.32 7.91 9.52
CA ASP A 191 -27.65 6.91 10.38
C ASP A 191 -27.24 5.59 9.69
N LEU A 192 -27.38 5.46 8.36
CA LEU A 192 -27.00 4.27 7.57
C LEU A 192 -25.58 4.35 7.01
N LEU A 193 -24.77 5.26 7.54
CA LEU A 193 -23.44 5.55 7.04
C LEU A 193 -22.46 4.45 7.47
N PHE A 194 -21.72 3.91 6.50
CA PHE A 194 -20.59 3.01 6.75
C PHE A 194 -19.47 3.81 7.42
N ASN A 195 -19.52 3.89 8.75
CA ASN A 195 -18.64 4.72 9.57
C ASN A 195 -17.17 4.27 9.56
N ARG A 196 -16.87 3.11 8.99
CA ARG A 196 -15.51 2.58 8.89
C ARG A 196 -15.25 2.08 7.48
N ARG A 197 -14.05 2.33 6.96
CA ARG A 197 -13.56 1.68 5.73
C ARG A 197 -13.20 0.22 5.98
N PRO A 198 -13.24 -0.63 4.93
CA PRO A 198 -12.64 -1.95 5.01
C PRO A 198 -11.19 -1.83 5.48
N GLN A 199 -10.82 -2.62 6.48
CA GLN A 199 -9.46 -2.62 7.04
C GLN A 199 -8.50 -3.49 6.21
N ALA A 200 -9.02 -4.46 5.47
CA ALA A 200 -8.23 -5.20 4.50
C ALA A 200 -8.13 -4.40 3.18
N PRO A 201 -6.93 -4.36 2.55
CA PRO A 201 -6.72 -3.57 1.35
C PRO A 201 -7.19 -4.26 0.06
N TRP A 202 -7.45 -5.56 0.12
CA TRP A 202 -7.78 -6.40 -1.03
C TRP A 202 -9.23 -6.23 -1.46
N ALA A 203 -9.47 -6.28 -2.77
CA ALA A 203 -10.81 -6.23 -3.30
C ALA A 203 -11.58 -7.53 -2.98
N PRO A 204 -12.87 -7.47 -2.62
CA PRO A 204 -13.69 -8.68 -2.59
C PRO A 204 -13.78 -9.32 -3.96
N CYS A 205 -13.78 -10.65 -3.99
CA CYS A 205 -14.16 -11.42 -5.17
C CYS A 205 -15.69 -11.39 -5.37
N GLY A 206 -16.13 -11.81 -6.55
CA GLY A 206 -17.55 -11.99 -6.86
C GLY A 206 -18.23 -10.80 -7.55
N LYS A 207 -19.51 -11.01 -7.84
CA LYS A 207 -20.40 -10.07 -8.51
C LYS A 207 -21.83 -10.29 -8.01
N SER A 208 -22.58 -9.21 -7.90
CA SER A 208 -23.97 -9.23 -7.44
C SER A 208 -24.90 -8.75 -8.55
N LEU A 209 -26.15 -9.20 -8.53
CA LEU A 209 -27.19 -8.60 -9.38
C LEU A 209 -27.60 -7.25 -8.78
N PRO A 210 -27.77 -6.19 -9.58
CA PRO A 210 -28.24 -4.89 -9.10
C PRO A 210 -29.48 -4.96 -8.20
N LYS A 211 -30.44 -5.82 -8.53
CA LYS A 211 -31.69 -5.99 -7.74
C LYS A 211 -31.46 -6.53 -6.33
N ASP A 212 -30.33 -7.20 -6.10
CA ASP A 212 -29.96 -7.82 -4.82
C ASP A 212 -29.00 -6.90 -4.02
N CYS A 213 -28.65 -5.73 -4.58
CA CYS A 213 -27.84 -4.71 -3.90
C CYS A 213 -28.72 -3.71 -3.15
N ALA A 214 -28.15 -3.06 -2.14
CA ALA A 214 -28.79 -1.94 -1.44
C ALA A 214 -29.25 -0.84 -2.42
N LEU A 215 -30.37 -0.19 -2.09
CA LEU A 215 -30.94 0.90 -2.90
C LEU A 215 -29.93 2.02 -3.18
N ARG A 216 -29.04 2.28 -2.22
CA ARG A 216 -27.96 3.24 -2.34
C ARG A 216 -26.93 2.87 -3.41
N VAL A 217 -26.64 1.59 -3.58
CA VAL A 217 -25.75 1.11 -4.66
C VAL A 217 -26.47 1.29 -5.99
N THR A 218 -27.74 0.87 -6.06
CA THR A 218 -28.51 0.89 -7.32
C THR A 218 -28.78 2.31 -7.84
N SER A 219 -28.91 3.30 -6.96
CA SER A 219 -29.09 4.71 -7.34
C SER A 219 -27.90 5.30 -8.09
N HIS A 220 -26.70 4.73 -7.91
CA HIS A 220 -25.45 5.21 -8.52
C HIS A 220 -25.01 4.45 -9.77
N LEU A 221 -25.74 3.43 -10.22
CA LEU A 221 -25.33 2.61 -11.38
C LEU A 221 -25.18 3.38 -12.68
N LYS A 222 -25.89 4.52 -12.81
CA LYS A 222 -25.83 5.40 -13.98
C LYS A 222 -24.83 6.55 -13.82
N CYS A 223 -24.21 6.71 -12.67
CA CYS A 223 -23.12 7.66 -12.47
C CYS A 223 -21.89 7.20 -13.29
N ALA A 224 -21.05 8.14 -13.72
CA ALA A 224 -19.85 7.81 -14.49
C ALA A 224 -18.87 6.97 -13.64
N ARG A 225 -18.30 7.57 -12.61
CA ARG A 225 -17.61 6.93 -11.47
C ARG A 225 -17.55 7.95 -10.34
N HIS A 226 -17.60 7.45 -9.11
CA HIS A 226 -17.30 8.24 -7.92
C HIS A 226 -15.85 8.02 -7.50
N GLU A 227 -15.18 9.10 -7.15
CA GLU A 227 -13.79 9.05 -6.71
C GLU A 227 -13.53 10.03 -5.56
N TYR A 228 -12.58 9.65 -4.70
CA TYR A 228 -12.09 10.53 -3.65
C TYR A 228 -10.91 11.32 -4.20
N ARG A 229 -11.07 12.65 -4.30
CA ARG A 229 -9.97 13.55 -4.66
C ARG A 229 -9.43 14.21 -3.41
N TYR A 230 -8.10 14.21 -3.28
CA TYR A 230 -7.44 15.08 -2.33
C TYR A 230 -7.78 16.54 -2.66
N HIS A 231 -7.98 17.35 -1.62
CA HIS A 231 -8.34 18.76 -1.78
C HIS A 231 -7.27 19.68 -1.17
N HIS A 232 -7.07 19.61 0.15
CA HIS A 232 -6.00 20.33 0.86
C HIS A 232 -5.81 19.78 2.27
N TRP A 233 -4.76 20.26 2.92
CA TRP A 233 -4.55 20.12 4.36
C TRP A 233 -4.85 21.40 5.10
N ASN A 234 -5.30 21.22 6.34
CA ASN A 234 -5.51 22.29 7.29
C ASN A 234 -4.48 22.10 8.40
N TRP A 235 -3.55 23.03 8.51
CA TRP A 235 -2.58 23.09 9.59
C TRP A 235 -3.17 23.94 10.71
N ASP A 236 -3.67 23.27 11.75
CA ASP A 236 -4.18 23.92 12.95
C ASP A 236 -3.00 24.28 13.86
N MET A 237 -2.67 25.56 13.90
CA MET A 237 -1.60 26.09 14.74
C MET A 237 -2.09 26.24 16.18
N GLU A 238 -1.23 25.96 17.17
CA GLU A 238 -1.58 26.10 18.61
C GLU A 238 -2.04 27.53 18.94
N GLU A 239 -1.43 28.52 18.28
CA GLU A 239 -1.87 29.92 18.28
C GLU A 239 -1.83 30.46 16.84
N GLY A 240 -3.00 30.74 16.24
CA GLY A 240 -3.07 31.38 14.93
C GLY A 240 -4.21 30.89 14.04
N PRO A 241 -4.34 31.44 12.83
CA PRO A 241 -5.30 30.95 11.85
C PRO A 241 -4.87 29.58 11.32
N THR A 242 -5.86 28.72 11.02
CA THR A 242 -5.64 27.49 10.26
C THR A 242 -5.04 27.83 8.90
N ILE A 243 -3.88 27.24 8.59
CA ILE A 243 -3.20 27.44 7.31
C ILE A 243 -3.64 26.35 6.35
N GLN A 244 -4.19 26.73 5.20
CA GLN A 244 -4.50 25.78 4.14
C GLN A 244 -3.27 25.53 3.28
N ASP A 245 -2.92 24.26 3.14
CA ASP A 245 -1.87 23.79 2.26
C ASP A 245 -2.46 22.95 1.14
N GLN A 246 -2.47 23.53 -0.07
CA GLN A 246 -3.06 22.93 -1.26
C GLN A 246 -2.08 22.01 -1.99
N GLU A 247 -0.78 22.04 -1.66
CA GLU A 247 0.25 21.40 -2.45
C GLU A 247 0.74 20.08 -1.83
N ILE A 248 0.13 18.99 -2.28
CA ILE A 248 0.94 17.80 -2.58
C ILE A 248 1.32 17.99 -4.03
N SER A 249 2.58 18.34 -4.30
CA SER A 249 3.07 18.55 -5.65
C SER A 249 2.69 17.34 -6.51
N THR A 250 1.70 17.52 -7.40
CA THR A 250 1.30 16.54 -8.41
C THR A 250 2.33 16.44 -9.52
N THR A 251 3.47 17.13 -9.39
CA THR A 251 4.67 16.78 -10.13
C THR A 251 4.92 15.34 -9.75
N ASP A 252 4.72 14.42 -10.70
CA ASP A 252 5.11 13.02 -10.55
C ASP A 252 6.44 13.00 -9.81
N LEU A 253 6.40 12.60 -8.52
CA LEU A 253 7.56 12.54 -7.63
C LEU A 253 8.64 11.89 -8.46
N SER A 254 9.63 12.68 -8.91
CA SER A 254 10.45 12.42 -10.09
C SER A 254 10.74 10.94 -10.12
N THR A 255 9.94 10.19 -10.86
CA THR A 255 10.02 8.75 -10.77
C THR A 255 11.39 8.49 -11.32
N VAL A 256 12.30 8.01 -10.47
CA VAL A 256 13.51 7.36 -10.94
C VAL A 256 13.04 6.03 -11.55
N ILE A 257 12.25 6.14 -12.62
CA ILE A 257 12.38 5.29 -13.77
C ILE A 257 13.72 5.76 -14.35
N GLU A 258 14.81 5.36 -13.70
CA GLU A 258 15.85 4.76 -14.52
C GLU A 258 15.07 3.67 -15.23
N ASP A 259 14.71 3.95 -16.49
CA ASP A 259 14.33 2.94 -17.46
C ASP A 259 15.28 1.81 -17.16
N PRO A 260 14.80 0.67 -16.61
CA PRO A 260 15.66 -0.30 -15.95
C PRO A 260 16.70 -0.59 -16.98
N SER A 261 17.91 -0.08 -16.76
CA SER A 261 18.90 -0.03 -17.80
C SER A 261 18.93 -1.43 -18.37
N ASP A 262 18.96 -1.59 -19.70
CA ASP A 262 19.11 -2.89 -20.39
C ASP A 262 20.26 -3.77 -19.81
N VAL A 263 21.01 -3.23 -18.84
CA VAL A 263 22.00 -3.81 -17.95
C VAL A 263 21.43 -4.73 -16.85
N ILE A 264 20.13 -4.77 -16.51
CA ILE A 264 19.59 -5.94 -15.78
C ILE A 264 19.46 -7.08 -16.78
N ASP A 265 20.59 -7.70 -17.09
CA ASP A 265 20.65 -9.02 -17.69
C ASP A 265 19.81 -9.94 -16.78
N ILE A 266 18.56 -10.20 -17.18
CA ILE A 266 17.64 -11.11 -16.48
C ILE A 266 18.28 -12.49 -16.60
N ARG A 267 19.22 -12.76 -15.70
CA ARG A 267 19.82 -14.08 -15.53
C ARG A 267 18.67 -15.04 -15.30
N GLU A 268 18.58 -16.04 -16.19
CA GLU A 268 17.63 -17.14 -16.25
C GLU A 268 16.41 -17.02 -15.34
N ARG A 269 15.22 -16.96 -15.95
CA ARG A 269 13.93 -17.13 -15.26
C ARG A 269 13.96 -18.39 -14.41
N ARG A 270 14.20 -18.23 -13.11
CA ARG A 270 14.25 -19.34 -12.17
C ARG A 270 12.85 -19.92 -12.07
N ARG A 271 12.69 -21.19 -12.47
CA ARG A 271 11.49 -21.94 -12.16
C ARG A 271 11.51 -22.27 -10.67
N VAL A 272 10.60 -21.66 -9.93
CA VAL A 272 10.31 -22.08 -8.56
C VAL A 272 9.60 -23.43 -8.66
N PRO A 273 10.03 -24.46 -7.90
CA PRO A 273 9.31 -25.73 -7.84
C PRO A 273 7.86 -25.50 -7.45
N GLU A 274 6.94 -26.18 -8.10
CA GLU A 274 5.54 -26.16 -7.71
C GLU A 274 5.42 -26.76 -6.29
N ARG A 275 4.92 -25.95 -5.36
CA ARG A 275 4.71 -26.32 -3.96
C ARG A 275 3.25 -26.06 -3.63
N GLU A 276 2.73 -26.85 -2.70
CA GLU A 276 1.43 -26.57 -2.11
C GLU A 276 1.51 -25.22 -1.41
N LEU A 277 0.69 -24.28 -1.88
CA LEU A 277 0.60 -22.94 -1.33
C LEU A 277 -0.34 -22.99 -0.13
N ASP A 278 0.10 -22.45 1.01
CA ASP A 278 -0.83 -22.17 2.10
C ASP A 278 -1.93 -21.22 1.62
N GLN A 279 -3.10 -21.27 2.26
CA GLN A 279 -4.21 -20.34 1.99
C GLN A 279 -4.41 -19.35 3.14
N GLU A 280 -3.51 -19.32 4.13
CA GLU A 280 -3.70 -18.58 5.38
C GLU A 280 -3.92 -17.08 5.12
N ALA A 281 -3.07 -16.45 4.30
CA ALA A 281 -3.21 -15.02 3.98
C ALA A 281 -4.47 -14.73 3.14
N SER A 282 -4.88 -15.65 2.24
CA SER A 282 -6.13 -15.53 1.48
C SER A 282 -7.36 -15.67 2.37
N GLU A 283 -7.35 -16.62 3.30
CA GLU A 283 -8.43 -16.86 4.28
C GLU A 283 -8.59 -15.65 5.19
N GLU A 284 -7.49 -15.17 5.76
CA GLU A 284 -7.46 -13.99 6.63
C GLU A 284 -7.92 -12.72 5.89
N ALA A 285 -7.42 -12.46 4.68
CA ALA A 285 -7.86 -11.32 3.88
C ALA A 285 -9.35 -11.39 3.53
N THR A 286 -9.85 -12.58 3.20
CA THR A 286 -11.27 -12.81 2.88
C THR A 286 -12.12 -12.64 4.13
N TRP A 287 -11.74 -13.22 5.26
CA TRP A 287 -12.45 -13.06 6.53
C TRP A 287 -12.63 -11.58 6.85
N TYR A 288 -11.54 -10.80 6.89
CA TYR A 288 -11.60 -9.40 7.32
C TYR A 288 -12.48 -8.54 6.43
N ILE A 289 -12.41 -8.76 5.12
CA ILE A 289 -13.15 -7.93 4.17
C ILE A 289 -14.65 -8.23 4.22
N PHE A 290 -15.05 -9.50 4.41
CA PHE A 290 -16.47 -9.88 4.57
C PHE A 290 -17.02 -9.61 5.98
N LEU A 291 -16.17 -9.69 7.01
CA LEU A 291 -16.51 -9.27 8.36
C LEU A 291 -16.87 -7.78 8.39
N TRP A 292 -16.11 -6.94 7.67
CA TRP A 292 -16.44 -5.53 7.53
C TRP A 292 -17.85 -5.31 6.98
N LEU A 293 -18.24 -6.03 5.92
CA LEU A 293 -19.59 -5.93 5.36
C LEU A 293 -20.66 -6.31 6.40
N SER A 294 -20.43 -7.41 7.13
CA SER A 294 -21.35 -7.91 8.15
C SER A 294 -21.56 -6.92 9.31
N ILE A 295 -20.48 -6.28 9.79
CA ILE A 295 -20.53 -5.31 10.89
C ILE A 295 -21.33 -4.05 10.51
N ASN A 296 -21.31 -3.66 9.24
CA ASN A 296 -22.00 -2.46 8.77
C ASN A 296 -23.45 -2.72 8.31
N GLY A 297 -24.01 -3.91 8.57
CA GLY A 297 -25.46 -4.12 8.54
C GLY A 297 -26.06 -4.61 7.22
N GLU A 298 -25.27 -4.88 6.18
CA GLU A 298 -25.77 -5.48 4.91
C GLU A 298 -25.96 -7.01 5.01
N GLY A 299 -25.60 -7.63 6.13
CA GLY A 299 -25.72 -9.06 6.34
C GLY A 299 -24.69 -9.89 5.54
N ARG A 300 -25.00 -11.16 5.30
CA ARG A 300 -24.16 -12.04 4.45
C ARG A 300 -24.47 -11.74 2.97
N PRO A 301 -23.45 -11.70 2.10
CA PRO A 301 -23.67 -11.58 0.66
C PRO A 301 -24.59 -12.71 0.17
N SER A 302 -25.49 -12.39 -0.78
CA SER A 302 -26.51 -13.33 -1.26
C SER A 302 -25.97 -14.44 -2.16
N GLU A 303 -24.73 -14.32 -2.63
CA GLU A 303 -24.12 -15.29 -3.53
C GLU A 303 -23.88 -16.64 -2.83
N THR A 304 -24.16 -17.72 -3.54
CA THR A 304 -24.05 -19.09 -3.01
C THR A 304 -22.64 -19.46 -2.57
N ILE A 305 -21.61 -18.79 -3.08
CA ILE A 305 -20.21 -19.00 -2.70
C ILE A 305 -19.91 -18.59 -1.24
N TYR A 306 -20.82 -17.85 -0.59
CA TYR A 306 -20.71 -17.40 0.80
C TYR A 306 -21.68 -18.10 1.75
N GLN A 307 -22.38 -19.14 1.27
CA GLN A 307 -23.26 -19.97 2.09
C GLN A 307 -22.53 -21.26 2.47
N ASP A 308 -22.47 -21.56 3.76
CA ASP A 308 -22.02 -22.86 4.25
C ASP A 308 -23.14 -23.89 3.93
N GLU A 309 -22.81 -24.99 3.24
CA GLU A 309 -23.73 -26.12 3.04
C GLU A 309 -24.15 -26.78 4.37
#